data_AF-A0A350MTD9-F1
#
_entry.id   AF-A0A350MTD9-F1
#
_cell.length_a   1.000
_cell.length_b   1.000
_cell.length_c   1.000
_cell.angle_alpha   90.00
_cell.angle_beta   90.00
_cell.angle_gamma   90.00
#
_symmetry.space_group_name_H-M   'P 1'
#
loop_
_entity.id
_entity.type
_entity.pdbx_description
1 polymer ?
#
loop_
_entity_poly.entity_id
_entity_poly.type
_entity_poly.pdbx_seq_one_letter_code
_entity_poly.pdbx_strand_id
1 'polypeptide(L)'
;AMFWRHERRLFKAMIIGLVGAAGICGLSDIVIPYISGFLLGVKMELHICLIHHPMLVVPFLISGIFVGLIVPTSTHRATIFTHSAHVLVSSVASVLYLVSFGLSGWVEVGGMVFVYMVLAVLLPCCTSDIVFPLLFTESES
;
A
#
# COMPACT_ATOMS: atom_id res chain seq x y z
N ALA A 1 -7.07 -6.38 -9.51
CA ALA A 1 -6.63 -7.03 -10.76
C ALA A 1 -6.98 -8.52 -10.85
N MET A 2 -6.78 -9.34 -9.80
CA MET A 2 -7.04 -10.79 -9.88
C MET A 2 -8.55 -11.16 -9.86
N PHE A 3 -9.37 -10.47 -9.04
CA PHE A 3 -10.82 -10.68 -8.92
C PHE A 3 -11.60 -10.41 -10.22
N TRP A 4 -11.17 -9.44 -11.03
CA TRP A 4 -11.76 -9.11 -12.34
C TRP A 4 -11.74 -10.28 -13.32
N ARG A 5 -10.78 -11.19 -13.16
CA ARG A 5 -10.61 -12.36 -14.02
C ARG A 5 -11.60 -13.48 -13.69
N HIS A 6 -12.25 -13.44 -12.53
CA HIS A 6 -13.23 -14.45 -12.07
C HIS A 6 -14.68 -13.90 -12.01
N GLU A 7 -14.90 -12.63 -11.64
CA GLU A 7 -16.24 -12.01 -11.61
C GLU A 7 -16.27 -10.68 -12.39
N ARG A 8 -17.16 -10.55 -13.38
CA ARG A 8 -17.37 -9.33 -14.18
C ARG A 8 -18.04 -8.16 -13.43
N ARG A 9 -18.23 -8.27 -12.11
CA ARG A 9 -18.85 -7.21 -11.30
C ARG A 9 -17.83 -6.15 -10.95
N LEU A 10 -17.71 -5.13 -11.82
CA LEU A 10 -16.86 -3.94 -11.65
C LEU A 10 -16.94 -3.34 -10.24
N PHE A 11 -18.15 -3.31 -9.68
CA PHE A 11 -18.43 -2.70 -8.38
C PHE A 11 -17.79 -3.48 -7.21
N LYS A 12 -17.87 -4.82 -7.20
CA LYS A 12 -17.22 -5.65 -6.17
C LYS A 12 -15.69 -5.51 -6.24
N ALA A 13 -15.12 -5.54 -7.45
CA ALA A 13 -13.68 -5.40 -7.65
C ALA A 13 -13.16 -4.02 -7.20
N MET A 14 -13.91 -2.94 -7.44
CA MET A 14 -13.56 -1.61 -6.94
C MET A 14 -13.59 -1.53 -5.42
N ILE A 15 -14.63 -2.05 -4.76
CA ILE A 15 -14.74 -2.00 -3.30
C ILE A 15 -13.60 -2.80 -2.65
N ILE A 16 -13.34 -4.01 -3.14
CA ILE A 16 -12.25 -4.86 -2.64
C ILE A 16 -10.89 -4.18 -2.83
N GLY A 17 -10.64 -3.61 -4.00
CA GLY A 17 -9.40 -2.87 -4.28
C GLY A 17 -9.25 -1.62 -3.42
N LEU A 18 -10.33 -0.88 -3.19
CA LEU A 18 -10.36 0.31 -2.34
C LEU A 18 -10.05 -0.05 -0.88
N VAL A 19 -10.74 -1.05 -0.33
CA VAL A 19 -10.58 -1.48 1.07
C VAL A 19 -9.21 -2.10 1.30
N GLY A 20 -8.72 -2.93 0.37
CA GLY A 20 -7.39 -3.53 0.47
C GLY A 20 -6.26 -2.48 0.40
N ALA A 21 -6.31 -1.57 -0.58
CA ALA A 21 -5.27 -0.57 -0.79
C ALA A 21 -5.32 0.58 0.21
N ALA A 22 -6.49 1.16 0.50
CA ALA A 22 -6.60 2.27 1.44
C ALA A 22 -6.57 1.80 2.90
N GLY A 23 -7.16 0.63 3.17
CA GLY A 23 -7.30 0.08 4.51
C GLY A 23 -6.05 -0.64 4.98
N ILE A 24 -5.62 -1.70 4.31
CA ILE A 24 -4.47 -2.50 4.75
C ILE A 24 -3.16 -1.83 4.35
N CYS A 25 -2.95 -1.60 3.04
CA CYS A 25 -1.68 -1.05 2.56
C CYS A 25 -1.46 0.39 3.08
N GLY A 26 -2.44 1.26 2.93
CA GLY A 26 -2.34 2.65 3.39
C GLY A 26 -2.13 2.79 4.90
N LEU A 27 -2.70 1.89 5.71
CA LEU A 27 -2.49 1.90 7.15
C LEU A 27 -1.11 1.33 7.53
N SER A 28 -0.65 0.26 6.87
CA SER A 28 0.69 -0.29 7.12
C SER A 28 1.80 0.72 6.79
N ASP A 29 1.59 1.51 5.74
CA ASP A 29 2.52 2.57 5.26
C ASP A 29 2.67 3.73 6.25
N ILE A 30 1.81 3.82 7.29
CA ILE A 30 1.87 4.85 8.33
C ILE A 30 2.25 4.23 9.67
N VAL A 31 1.56 3.16 10.07
CA VAL A 31 1.71 2.54 11.39
C VAL A 31 3.09 1.92 11.56
N ILE A 32 3.60 1.21 10.56
CA ILE A 32 4.87 0.51 10.70
C ILE A 32 6.06 1.47 10.68
N PRO A 33 6.12 2.50 9.82
CA PRO A 33 7.14 3.55 9.91
C PRO A 33 7.11 4.28 11.26
N TYR A 34 5.92 4.56 11.79
CA TYR A 34 5.75 5.16 13.12
C TYR A 34 6.34 4.28 14.24
N ILE A 35 6.01 2.97 14.25
CA ILE A 35 6.57 2.02 15.22
C ILE A 35 8.09 1.91 15.05
N SER A 36 8.58 1.88 13.81
CA SER A 36 10.01 1.80 13.50
C SER A 36 10.76 3.01 14.05
N GLY A 37 10.24 4.22 13.86
CA GLY A 37 10.84 5.43 14.43
C GLY A 37 10.74 5.49 15.95
N PHE A 38 9.64 5.00 16.54
CA PHE A 38 9.54 4.86 18.00
C PHE A 38 10.59 3.90 18.57
N LEU A 39 10.81 2.75 17.93
CA LEU A 39 11.86 1.79 18.31
C LEU A 39 13.27 2.37 18.16
N LEU A 40 13.46 3.27 17.19
CA LEU A 40 14.70 4.03 17.00
C LEU A 40 14.86 5.18 18.02
N GLY A 41 13.92 5.34 18.96
CA GLY A 41 13.96 6.39 19.98
C GLY A 41 13.55 7.78 19.47
N VAL A 42 12.98 7.85 18.27
CA VAL A 42 12.54 9.10 17.65
C VAL A 42 11.11 9.40 18.09
N LYS A 43 10.89 10.62 18.62
CA LYS A 43 9.55 11.11 18.94
C LYS A 43 8.85 11.52 17.64
N MET A 44 8.11 10.59 17.06
CA MET A 44 7.24 10.84 15.93
C MET A 44 5.81 11.12 16.42
N GLU A 45 5.11 12.03 15.77
CA GLU A 45 3.67 12.18 15.91
C GLU A 45 2.96 11.28 14.89
N LEU A 46 1.82 10.70 15.28
CA LEU A 46 1.04 9.85 14.39
C LEU A 46 0.21 10.74 13.47
N HIS A 47 0.56 10.78 12.19
CA HIS A 47 -0.09 11.61 11.19
C HIS A 47 -0.79 10.75 10.14
N ILE A 48 -2.11 10.70 10.21
CA ILE A 48 -2.91 9.92 9.25
C ILE A 48 -3.18 10.78 8.02
N CYS A 49 -2.36 10.61 6.97
CA CYS A 49 -2.47 11.37 5.72
C CYS A 49 -3.87 11.28 5.08
N LEU A 50 -4.58 10.16 5.25
CA LEU A 50 -5.93 9.97 4.72
C LEU A 50 -6.97 10.89 5.40
N ILE A 51 -6.78 11.22 6.68
CA ILE A 51 -7.72 12.05 7.46
C ILE A 51 -7.35 13.53 7.33
N HIS A 52 -6.06 13.85 7.45
CA HIS A 52 -5.59 15.24 7.39
C HIS A 52 -5.54 15.79 5.96
N HIS A 53 -5.21 14.95 4.99
CA HIS A 53 -5.01 15.34 3.60
C HIS A 53 -5.74 14.41 2.61
N PRO A 54 -7.07 14.23 2.75
CA PRO A 54 -7.83 13.34 1.87
C PRO A 54 -7.72 13.76 0.40
N MET A 55 -7.68 15.07 0.12
CA MET A 55 -7.55 15.60 -1.24
C MET A 55 -6.20 15.28 -1.90
N LEU A 56 -5.17 14.94 -1.11
CA LEU A 56 -3.87 14.49 -1.64
C LEU A 56 -3.83 12.98 -1.79
N VAL A 57 -4.53 12.20 -0.96
CA VAL A 57 -4.45 10.73 -1.00
C VAL A 57 -5.48 10.11 -1.95
N VAL A 58 -6.71 10.62 -1.92
CA VAL A 58 -7.85 10.06 -2.68
C VAL A 58 -7.62 10.10 -4.20
N PRO A 59 -7.07 11.17 -4.82
CA PRO A 59 -6.84 11.17 -6.27
C PRO A 59 -5.84 10.11 -6.73
N PHE A 60 -4.78 9.86 -5.95
CA PHE A 60 -3.80 8.81 -6.25
C PHE A 60 -4.35 7.41 -6.00
N LEU A 61 -5.20 7.26 -4.98
CA LEU A 61 -5.93 6.02 -4.74
C LEU A 61 -6.85 5.68 -5.93
N ILE A 62 -7.64 6.66 -6.38
CA ILE A 62 -8.55 6.50 -7.52
C ILE A 62 -7.77 6.21 -8.81
N SER A 63 -6.68 6.94 -9.07
CA SER A 63 -5.86 6.72 -10.26
C SER A 63 -5.21 5.33 -10.25
N GLY A 64 -4.73 4.87 -9.09
CA GLY A 64 -4.19 3.52 -8.90
C GLY A 64 -5.23 2.44 -9.19
N ILE A 65 -6.46 2.60 -8.69
CA ILE A 65 -7.58 1.69 -9.00
C ILE A 65 -7.92 1.72 -10.49
N PHE A 66 -7.96 2.90 -11.11
CA PHE A 66 -8.29 3.06 -12.53
C PHE A 66 -7.25 2.38 -13.43
N VAL A 67 -5.96 2.60 -13.16
CA VAL A 67 -4.86 1.88 -13.81
C VAL A 67 -4.99 0.37 -13.55
N GLY A 68 -5.27 -0.03 -12.32
CA GLY A 68 -5.49 -1.42 -11.93
C GLY A 68 -6.75 -2.08 -12.53
N LEU A 69 -7.66 -1.33 -13.14
CA LEU A 69 -8.86 -1.81 -13.86
C LEU A 69 -8.69 -1.78 -15.38
N ILE A 70 -7.87 -0.88 -15.92
CA ILE A 70 -7.57 -0.80 -17.36
C ILE A 70 -6.47 -1.79 -17.76
N VAL A 71 -5.47 -1.97 -16.91
CA VAL A 71 -4.33 -2.85 -17.18
C VAL A 71 -4.65 -4.36 -17.16
N PRO A 72 -5.63 -4.91 -16.40
CA PRO A 72 -5.95 -6.34 -16.36
C PRO A 72 -6.37 -6.97 -17.68
N THR A 73 -6.77 -6.18 -18.68
CA THR A 73 -7.15 -6.70 -20.01
C THR A 73 -5.96 -6.99 -20.92
N SER A 74 -4.74 -6.58 -20.55
CA SER A 74 -3.54 -6.74 -21.38
C SER A 74 -2.42 -7.50 -20.65
N THR A 75 -2.47 -8.84 -20.70
CA THR A 75 -1.34 -9.76 -20.41
C THR A 75 -0.89 -9.92 -18.94
N HIS A 76 -0.55 -11.15 -18.55
CA HIS A 76 -0.02 -11.54 -17.22
C HIS A 76 1.12 -10.61 -16.71
N ARG A 77 1.99 -10.14 -17.62
CA ARG A 77 3.11 -9.24 -17.29
C ARG A 77 2.66 -7.90 -16.72
N ALA A 78 1.51 -7.39 -17.12
CA ALA A 78 1.08 -6.05 -16.71
C ALA A 78 0.57 -6.03 -15.26
N THR A 79 0.03 -7.14 -14.76
CA THR A 79 -0.36 -7.28 -13.34
C THR A 79 0.83 -7.23 -12.40
N ILE A 80 1.94 -7.89 -12.77
CA ILE A 80 3.21 -7.85 -12.04
C ILE A 80 3.75 -6.42 -12.06
N PHE A 81 3.71 -5.75 -13.22
CA PHE A 81 4.15 -4.36 -13.32
C PHE A 81 3.36 -3.41 -12.42
N THR A 82 2.03 -3.48 -12.43
CA THR A 82 1.19 -2.63 -11.56
C THR A 82 1.39 -2.92 -10.08
N HIS A 83 1.61 -4.19 -9.72
CA HIS A 83 1.89 -4.58 -8.34
C HIS A 83 3.27 -4.06 -7.91
N SER A 84 4.32 -4.24 -8.72
CA SER A 84 5.65 -3.70 -8.44
C SER A 84 5.64 -2.17 -8.33
N ALA A 85 4.89 -1.47 -9.19
CA ALA A 85 4.73 -0.04 -9.12
C ALA A 85 4.02 0.40 -7.81
N HIS A 86 2.96 -0.30 -7.40
CA HIS A 86 2.27 -0.04 -6.13
C HIS A 86 3.21 -0.23 -4.92
N VAL A 87 3.94 -1.34 -4.86
CA VAL A 87 4.92 -1.62 -3.80
C VAL A 87 6.00 -0.54 -3.74
N LEU A 88 6.51 -0.10 -4.89
CA LEU A 88 7.52 0.96 -4.95
C LEU A 88 6.97 2.29 -4.43
N VAL A 89 5.76 2.69 -4.85
CA VAL A 89 5.13 3.94 -4.41
C VAL A 89 4.87 3.91 -2.89
N SER A 90 4.35 2.80 -2.38
CA SER A 90 4.11 2.57 -0.94
C SER A 90 5.41 2.62 -0.12
N SER A 91 6.49 2.05 -0.65
CA SER A 91 7.83 2.11 -0.05
C SER A 91 8.35 3.56 0.01
N VAL A 92 8.22 4.31 -1.09
CA VAL A 92 8.62 5.72 -1.15
C VAL A 92 7.79 6.57 -0.18
N ALA A 93 6.47 6.36 -0.12
CA ALA A 93 5.59 7.10 0.77
C ALA A 93 5.97 6.90 2.24
N SER A 94 6.24 5.66 2.62
CA SER A 94 6.67 5.30 3.96
C SER A 94 8.02 5.98 4.29
N VAL A 95 9.00 5.98 3.37
CA VAL A 95 10.31 6.61 3.60
C VAL A 95 10.16 8.12 3.77
N LEU A 96 9.34 8.75 2.92
CA LEU A 96 9.04 10.17 3.04
C LEU A 96 8.39 10.48 4.39
N TYR A 97 7.50 9.63 4.89
CA TYR A 97 6.91 9.80 6.22
C TYR A 97 7.97 9.83 7.33
N LEU A 98 8.90 8.88 7.34
CA LEU A 98 9.99 8.82 8.33
C LEU A 98 10.91 10.05 8.27
N VAL A 99 11.28 10.48 7.05
CA VAL A 99 12.13 11.66 6.85
C VAL A 99 11.42 12.94 7.25
N SER A 100 10.12 13.08 6.93
CA SER A 100 9.34 14.27 7.25
C SER A 100 9.03 14.44 8.74
N PHE A 101 8.87 13.35 9.48
CA PHE A 101 8.35 13.40 10.86
C PHE A 101 9.33 13.00 11.97
N GLY A 102 10.59 12.66 11.67
CA GLY A 102 11.49 12.32 12.77
C GLY A 102 12.96 12.09 12.50
N LEU A 103 13.38 11.72 11.29
CA LEU A 103 14.74 11.26 11.05
C LEU A 103 15.61 12.31 10.34
N SER A 104 16.11 13.29 11.10
CA SER A 104 17.09 14.29 10.61
C SER A 104 18.51 13.71 10.42
N GLY A 105 18.87 12.66 11.15
CA GLY A 105 20.15 11.91 11.06
C GLY A 105 20.04 10.57 10.30
N TRP A 106 19.12 10.49 9.34
CA TRP A 106 18.73 9.24 8.66
C TRP A 106 19.83 8.50 7.90
N VAL A 107 20.94 9.16 7.55
CA VAL A 107 22.02 8.54 6.78
C VAL A 107 22.77 7.47 7.59
N GLU A 108 22.92 7.67 8.91
CA GLU A 108 23.63 6.73 9.79
C GLU A 108 22.79 5.48 10.13
N VAL A 109 21.48 5.64 10.19
CA VAL A 109 20.52 4.57 10.54
C VAL A 109 19.75 4.04 9.31
N GLY A 110 20.09 4.56 8.13
CA GLY A 110 19.36 4.35 6.88
C GLY A 110 19.31 2.89 6.43
N GLY A 111 20.34 2.10 6.73
CA GLY A 111 20.36 0.68 6.43
C GLY A 111 19.30 -0.13 7.18
N MET A 112 19.13 0.13 8.49
CA MET A 112 18.09 -0.54 9.28
C MET A 112 16.70 -0.03 8.93
N VAL A 113 16.55 1.29 8.74
CA VAL A 113 15.31 1.88 8.26
C VAL A 113 14.90 1.24 6.93
N PHE A 114 15.80 1.10 5.97
CA PHE A 114 15.51 0.46 4.69
C PHE A 114 15.01 -0.98 4.86
N VAL A 115 15.64 -1.79 5.72
CA VAL A 115 15.22 -3.18 5.96
C VAL A 115 13.84 -3.25 6.63
N TYR A 116 13.61 -2.46 7.68
CA TYR A 116 12.30 -2.41 8.33
C TYR A 116 11.22 -1.97 7.37
N MET A 117 11.53 -1.04 6.47
CA MET A 117 10.59 -0.49 5.49
C MET A 117 10.27 -1.47 4.36
N VAL A 118 11.27 -2.20 3.87
CA VAL A 118 11.06 -3.28 2.90
C VAL A 118 10.19 -4.38 3.52
N LEU A 119 10.45 -4.79 4.77
CA LEU A 119 9.61 -5.77 5.46
C LEU A 119 8.20 -5.22 5.75
N ALA A 120 8.11 -3.96 6.17
CA ALA A 120 6.88 -3.25 6.51
C ALA A 120 5.94 -3.09 5.34
N VAL A 121 6.46 -2.86 4.14
CA VAL A 121 5.65 -2.59 2.96
C VAL A 121 5.41 -3.88 2.17
N LEU A 122 6.44 -4.71 2.00
CA LEU A 122 6.31 -5.91 1.17
C LEU A 122 5.34 -6.93 1.81
N LEU A 123 5.42 -7.17 3.12
CA LEU A 123 4.62 -8.22 3.76
C LEU A 123 3.12 -7.93 3.76
N PRO A 124 2.62 -6.82 4.33
CA PRO A 124 1.18 -6.55 4.37
C PRO A 124 0.60 -6.25 2.99
N CYS A 125 1.31 -5.54 2.12
CA CYS A 125 0.80 -5.21 0.78
C CYS A 125 0.72 -6.45 -0.12
N CYS A 126 1.75 -7.32 -0.13
CA CYS A 126 1.68 -8.57 -0.89
C CYS A 126 0.68 -9.58 -0.28
N THR A 127 0.56 -9.63 1.05
CA THR A 127 -0.41 -10.51 1.71
C THR A 127 -1.84 -10.06 1.42
N SER A 128 -2.13 -8.76 1.51
CA SER A 128 -3.44 -8.18 1.18
C SER A 128 -3.84 -8.49 -0.27
N ASP A 129 -2.93 -8.30 -1.22
CA ASP A 129 -3.20 -8.53 -2.65
C ASP A 129 -3.50 -9.99 -3.01
N ILE A 130 -3.10 -10.96 -2.18
CA ILE A 130 -3.37 -12.40 -2.37
C ILE A 130 -4.58 -12.85 -1.55
N VAL A 131 -4.66 -12.47 -0.28
CA VAL A 131 -5.70 -12.93 0.64
C VAL A 131 -7.06 -12.32 0.30
N PHE A 132 -7.13 -11.04 -0.06
CA PHE A 132 -8.42 -10.39 -0.36
C PHE A 132 -9.15 -11.04 -1.55
N PRO A 133 -8.51 -11.28 -2.71
CA PRO A 133 -9.18 -11.97 -3.80
C PRO A 133 -9.64 -13.38 -3.43
N LEU A 134 -8.81 -14.14 -2.72
CA LEU A 134 -9.13 -15.53 -2.33
C LEU A 134 -10.35 -15.61 -1.40
N LEU A 135 -10.41 -14.74 -0.38
CA LEU A 135 -11.51 -14.71 0.59
C LEU A 135 -12.87 -14.45 -0.06
N PHE A 136 -12.90 -13.64 -1.11
CA PHE A 136 -14.14 -13.27 -1.82
C PHE A 136 -14.46 -14.19 -3.01
N THR A 137 -13.51 -15.03 -3.46
CA THR A 137 -13.79 -16.10 -4.45
C THR A 137 -14.35 -17.36 -3.81
N GLU A 138 -14.04 -17.61 -2.53
CA GLU A 138 -14.52 -18.79 -1.80
C GLU A 138 -15.96 -18.62 -1.27
N SER A 139 -16.50 -17.41 -1.23
CA SER A 139 -17.90 -17.17 -0.80
C SER A 139 -18.94 -17.37 -1.92
N GLU A 140 -18.55 -17.90 -3.08
CA GLU A 140 -19.44 -18.28 -4.18
C GLU A 140 -19.42 -19.81 -4.40
N SER A 141 -19.32 -20.61 -3.31
CA SER A 141 -19.59 -22.07 -3.32
C SER A 141 -20.81 -22.43 -2.49
#